data_AF-A0A6C0NZF3-F1
#
_entry.id   AF-A0A6C0NZF3-F1
#
_cell.length_a   1.000
_cell.length_b   1.000
_cell.length_c   1.000
_cell.angle_alpha   90.00
_cell.angle_beta   90.00
_cell.angle_gamma   90.00
#
_symmetry.space_group_name_H-M   'P 1'
#
loop_
_entity.id
_entity.type
_entity.pdbx_description
1 polymer ?
#
loop_
_entity_poly.entity_id
_entity_poly.type
_entity_poly.pdbx_seq_one_letter_code
_entity_poly.pdbx_strand_id
1 'polypeptide(L)'
;MSVKIKNVKAVSTKGKSQSRSGRKSARVSNELLGGVSMGNHCCNRRDPAVEGIQEAGADLSDLFHQFKNPVVAAKVVRAIRCRNRKLLEELIGANCHVVCFFHQGRFSCVRIECTFGQCCDVRISFDICVSNQFCRDR
;
A
#
# COMPACT_ATOMS: atom_id res chain seq x y z
N MET A 1 39.93 -8.63 -20.03
CA MET A 1 39.14 -9.56 -20.86
C MET A 1 38.32 -8.72 -21.83
N SER A 2 38.50 -8.91 -23.14
CA SER A 2 37.87 -8.11 -24.20
C SER A 2 36.97 -9.04 -25.02
N VAL A 3 35.68 -8.73 -25.11
CA VAL A 3 34.72 -9.52 -25.89
C VAL A 3 34.48 -8.84 -27.23
N LYS A 4 34.95 -9.49 -28.30
CA LYS A 4 34.68 -9.09 -29.69
C LYS A 4 33.34 -9.70 -30.14
N ILE A 5 32.41 -8.87 -30.59
CA ILE A 5 31.19 -9.30 -31.27
C ILE A 5 31.50 -9.46 -32.77
N LYS A 6 31.14 -10.61 -33.35
CA LYS A 6 31.12 -10.86 -34.80
C LYS A 6 29.69 -11.19 -35.25
N ASN A 7 29.14 -10.34 -36.12
CA ASN A 7 27.97 -10.63 -36.97
C ASN A 7 28.24 -11.80 -37.91
N VAL A 8 27.25 -12.65 -38.24
CA VAL A 8 26.91 -13.04 -39.64
C VAL A 8 25.45 -13.52 -39.77
N LYS A 9 24.78 -13.10 -40.87
CA LYS A 9 23.46 -13.50 -41.42
C LYS A 9 23.42 -14.92 -42.00
N ALA A 10 22.23 -15.53 -42.04
CA ALA A 10 21.67 -16.43 -43.10
C ALA A 10 20.38 -17.09 -42.58
N VAL A 11 19.32 -17.45 -43.30
CA VAL A 11 19.03 -17.59 -44.74
C VAL A 11 17.49 -17.64 -44.91
N SER A 12 16.98 -17.16 -46.05
CA SER A 12 15.56 -17.29 -46.42
C SER A 12 15.23 -18.69 -46.94
N THR A 13 14.04 -19.21 -46.64
CA THR A 13 13.39 -20.21 -47.50
C THR A 13 11.96 -19.78 -47.81
N LYS A 14 11.70 -19.55 -49.09
CA LYS A 14 10.36 -19.39 -49.68
C LYS A 14 9.65 -20.74 -49.68
N GLY A 15 8.40 -20.76 -49.25
CA GLY A 15 7.41 -21.79 -49.56
C GLY A 15 6.03 -21.17 -49.69
N LYS A 16 5.60 -20.85 -50.92
CA LYS A 16 4.18 -20.66 -51.28
C LYS A 16 3.55 -22.07 -51.39
N SER A 17 2.33 -22.34 -50.94
CA SER A 17 1.10 -21.94 -51.64
C SER A 17 -0.18 -22.22 -50.82
N GLN A 18 -1.14 -21.27 -50.91
CA GLN A 18 -2.62 -21.41 -51.09
C GLN A 18 -3.44 -22.20 -50.02
N SER A 19 -4.61 -21.79 -49.53
CA SER A 19 -5.67 -20.93 -50.08
C SER A 19 -6.75 -20.53 -49.04
N ARG A 20 -7.49 -19.46 -49.36
CA ARG A 20 -8.91 -19.15 -49.04
C ARG A 20 -9.34 -18.90 -47.58
N SER A 21 -9.66 -17.63 -47.27
CA SER A 21 -11.04 -17.11 -47.35
C SER A 21 -11.12 -15.74 -46.67
N GLY A 22 -11.60 -14.72 -47.39
CA GLY A 22 -11.88 -13.40 -46.84
C GLY A 22 -13.37 -13.20 -46.56
N ARG A 23 -13.70 -12.31 -45.61
CA ARG A 23 -14.91 -11.46 -45.47
C ARG A 23 -14.80 -10.72 -44.12
N LYS A 24 -14.57 -9.40 -44.12
CA LYS A 24 -15.56 -8.30 -44.06
C LYS A 24 -16.59 -8.40 -42.92
N SER A 25 -16.50 -7.43 -42.00
CA SER A 25 -17.58 -6.59 -41.44
C SER A 25 -18.78 -7.26 -40.75
N ALA A 26 -18.96 -6.99 -39.45
CA ALA A 26 -20.19 -6.39 -38.90
C ALA A 26 -20.03 -6.05 -37.42
N ARG A 27 -20.32 -4.79 -37.04
CA ARG A 27 -20.74 -4.42 -35.68
C ARG A 27 -22.16 -4.95 -35.48
N VAL A 28 -22.45 -5.55 -34.34
CA VAL A 28 -23.83 -5.81 -33.89
C VAL A 28 -23.91 -5.52 -32.39
N SER A 29 -24.61 -4.44 -32.04
CA SER A 29 -25.21 -4.27 -30.72
C SER A 29 -26.35 -5.26 -30.57
N ASN A 30 -26.57 -5.78 -29.36
CA ASN A 30 -27.90 -6.22 -28.97
C ASN A 30 -28.08 -6.00 -27.46
N GLU A 31 -29.14 -5.27 -27.12
CA GLU A 31 -29.58 -5.09 -25.73
C GLU A 31 -30.28 -6.36 -25.21
N LEU A 32 -30.17 -6.51 -23.88
CA LEU A 32 -30.86 -7.35 -22.91
C LEU A 32 -31.85 -8.41 -23.43
N LEU A 33 -31.64 -9.67 -23.06
CA LEU A 33 -32.67 -10.51 -22.41
C LEU A 33 -32.01 -11.54 -21.47
N GLY A 34 -32.70 -11.82 -20.37
CA GLY A 34 -32.20 -12.47 -19.16
C GLY A 34 -31.54 -13.84 -19.33
N GLY A 35 -30.47 -14.01 -18.57
CA GLY A 35 -29.87 -15.28 -18.22
C GLY A 35 -29.09 -15.08 -16.94
N VAL A 36 -29.61 -15.60 -15.84
CA VAL A 36 -28.94 -15.66 -14.53
C VAL A 36 -27.64 -16.44 -14.66
N SER A 37 -26.58 -15.74 -15.03
CA SER A 37 -25.22 -16.17 -14.81
C SER A 37 -24.69 -15.28 -13.69
N MET A 38 -24.65 -15.86 -12.49
CA MET A 38 -23.76 -15.46 -11.39
C MET A 38 -22.31 -15.65 -11.85
N GLY A 39 -21.93 -14.90 -12.88
CA GLY A 39 -20.59 -14.81 -13.41
C GLY A 39 -19.81 -13.91 -12.48
N ASN A 40 -18.98 -14.55 -11.67
CA ASN A 40 -18.04 -13.97 -10.73
C ASN A 40 -17.14 -12.92 -11.43
N HIS A 41 -17.64 -11.71 -11.63
CA HIS A 41 -16.92 -10.58 -12.21
C HIS A 41 -16.20 -9.75 -11.13
N CYS A 42 -15.63 -10.44 -10.13
CA CYS A 42 -14.86 -9.80 -9.07
C CYS A 42 -13.40 -9.50 -9.47
N CYS A 43 -12.93 -9.97 -10.63
CA CYS A 43 -11.49 -10.03 -10.93
C CYS A 43 -11.00 -9.12 -12.09
N ASN A 44 -11.86 -8.25 -12.65
CA ASN A 44 -11.47 -7.37 -13.78
C ASN A 44 -11.57 -5.87 -13.47
N ARG A 45 -11.93 -5.47 -12.25
CA ARG A 45 -11.81 -4.08 -11.77
C ARG A 45 -10.68 -4.06 -10.75
N ARG A 46 -9.78 -3.07 -10.83
CA ARG A 46 -8.78 -2.82 -9.77
C ARG A 46 -9.53 -2.70 -8.45
N ASP A 47 -9.19 -3.53 -7.48
CA ASP A 47 -9.74 -3.45 -6.13
C ASP A 47 -9.27 -2.12 -5.50
N PRO A 48 -10.18 -1.21 -5.12
CA PRO A 48 -9.83 0.05 -4.46
C PRO A 48 -8.96 -0.14 -3.22
N ALA A 49 -9.07 -1.27 -2.52
CA ALA A 49 -8.23 -1.59 -1.37
C ALA A 49 -6.75 -1.74 -1.75
N VAL A 50 -6.43 -2.10 -3.00
CA VAL A 50 -5.04 -2.15 -3.50
C VAL A 50 -4.44 -0.76 -3.61
N GLU A 51 -5.22 0.23 -4.05
CA GLU A 51 -4.76 1.62 -4.10
C GLU A 51 -4.70 2.19 -2.67
N GLY A 52 -5.70 1.89 -1.84
CA GLY A 52 -5.73 2.29 -0.43
C GLY A 52 -4.55 1.75 0.39
N ILE A 53 -4.10 0.50 0.17
CA ILE A 53 -2.93 -0.04 0.89
C ILE A 53 -1.62 0.59 0.43
N GLN A 54 -1.52 0.98 -0.85
CA GLN A 54 -0.35 1.68 -1.38
C GLN A 54 -0.27 3.11 -0.82
N GLU A 55 -1.39 3.81 -0.78
CA GLU A 55 -1.52 5.13 -0.13
C GLU A 55 -1.16 5.03 1.36
N ALA A 56 -1.74 4.06 2.08
CA ALA A 56 -1.42 3.81 3.48
C ALA A 56 0.08 3.56 3.70
N GLY A 57 0.73 2.81 2.81
CA GLY A 57 2.16 2.56 2.86
C GLY A 57 2.99 3.84 2.69
N ALA A 58 2.60 4.72 1.78
CA ALA A 58 3.26 6.00 1.56
C ALA A 58 3.09 6.93 2.78
N ASP A 59 1.86 7.12 3.25
CA ASP A 59 1.55 7.99 4.39
C ASP A 59 2.25 7.53 5.68
N LEU A 60 2.21 6.23 5.97
CA LEU A 60 2.90 5.68 7.15
C LEU A 60 4.43 5.82 7.01
N SER A 61 4.98 5.63 5.81
CA SER A 61 6.41 5.85 5.55
C SER A 61 6.80 7.30 5.86
N ASP A 62 6.00 8.26 5.42
CA ASP A 62 6.25 9.69 5.68
C ASP A 62 6.12 10.03 7.16
N LEU A 63 5.12 9.47 7.86
CA LEU A 63 4.97 9.59 9.30
C LEU A 63 6.22 9.08 10.03
N PHE A 64 6.67 7.86 9.74
CA PHE A 64 7.87 7.30 10.37
C PHE A 64 9.14 8.03 9.95
N HIS A 65 9.16 8.65 8.76
CA HIS A 65 10.26 9.52 8.34
C HIS A 65 10.38 10.75 9.24
N GLN A 66 9.26 11.38 9.63
CA GLN A 66 9.26 12.51 10.57
C GLN A 66 9.84 12.12 11.92
N PHE A 67 9.60 10.89 12.38
CA PHE A 67 10.15 10.37 13.65
C PHE A 67 11.66 10.17 13.63
N LYS A 68 12.33 10.25 12.47
CA LYS A 68 13.80 10.28 12.40
C LYS A 68 14.36 11.59 12.97
N ASN A 69 13.58 12.67 13.03
CA ASN A 69 13.99 13.90 13.67
C ASN A 69 14.01 13.72 15.20
N PRO A 70 15.15 13.94 15.88
CA PRO A 70 15.27 13.67 17.32
C PRO A 70 14.34 14.54 18.17
N VAL A 71 14.03 15.76 17.73
CA VAL A 71 13.11 16.66 18.44
C VAL A 71 11.68 16.13 18.37
N VAL A 72 11.26 15.65 17.21
CA VAL A 72 9.93 15.04 17.02
C VAL A 72 9.83 13.74 17.81
N ALA A 73 10.82 12.86 17.70
CA ALA A 73 10.88 11.61 18.46
C ALA A 73 10.78 11.85 19.97
N ALA A 74 11.51 12.84 20.50
CA ALA A 74 11.46 13.19 21.92
C ALA A 74 10.05 13.66 22.36
N LYS A 75 9.33 14.40 21.50
CA LYS A 75 7.93 14.80 21.76
C LYS A 75 7.00 13.59 21.77
N VAL A 76 7.13 12.68 20.81
CA VAL A 76 6.34 11.43 20.75
C VAL A 76 6.56 10.59 22.01
N VAL A 77 7.82 10.34 22.39
CA VAL A 77 8.17 9.57 23.61
C VAL A 77 7.54 10.21 24.85
N ARG A 78 7.66 11.53 24.99
CA ARG A 78 7.06 12.27 26.10
C ARG A 78 5.54 12.15 26.08
N ALA A 79 4.90 12.30 24.92
CA ALA A 79 3.46 12.19 24.78
C ALA A 79 2.95 10.81 25.21
N ILE A 80 3.66 9.73 24.83
CA ILE A 80 3.31 8.37 25.23
C ILE A 80 3.47 8.16 26.74
N ARG A 81 4.63 8.52 27.31
CA ARG A 81 4.90 8.36 28.76
C ARG A 81 3.94 9.16 29.63
N CYS A 82 3.56 10.35 29.19
CA CYS A 82 2.63 11.23 29.90
C CYS A 82 1.16 11.04 29.50
N ARG A 83 0.85 10.07 28.62
CA ARG A 83 -0.51 9.82 28.08
C ARG A 83 -1.16 11.09 27.50
N ASN A 84 -0.37 11.95 26.87
CA ASN A 84 -0.85 13.19 26.28
C ASN A 84 -1.42 12.91 24.88
N ARG A 85 -2.71 12.57 24.83
CA ARG A 85 -3.47 12.31 23.61
C ARG A 85 -3.36 13.45 22.60
N LYS A 86 -3.64 14.69 23.04
CA LYS A 86 -3.69 15.86 22.16
C LYS A 86 -2.37 16.08 21.43
N LEU A 87 -1.26 16.09 22.17
CA LEU A 87 0.06 16.26 21.58
C LEU A 87 0.40 15.10 20.62
N LEU A 88 0.01 13.87 20.95
CA LEU A 88 0.29 12.73 20.08
C LEU A 88 -0.53 12.80 18.79
N GLU A 89 -1.81 13.13 18.86
CA GLU A 89 -2.69 13.32 17.69
C GLU A 89 -2.20 14.46 16.78
N GLU A 90 -1.67 15.55 17.35
CA GLU A 90 -1.01 16.62 16.60
C GLU A 90 0.26 16.15 15.85
N LEU A 91 0.93 15.08 16.31
CA LEU A 91 2.17 14.57 15.75
C LEU A 91 1.98 13.43 14.74
N ILE A 92 0.89 12.66 14.83
CA ILE A 92 0.66 11.48 13.98
C ILE A 92 -0.13 11.78 12.69
N GLY A 93 -0.66 13.00 12.55
CA GLY A 93 -1.39 13.44 11.37
C GLY A 93 -2.89 13.18 11.42
N ALA A 94 -3.63 13.85 10.54
CA ALA A 94 -5.10 13.90 10.56
C ALA A 94 -5.79 12.55 10.27
N ASN A 95 -5.12 11.66 9.55
CA ASN A 95 -5.66 10.34 9.17
C ASN A 95 -5.53 9.31 10.30
N CYS A 96 -4.87 9.66 11.39
CA CYS A 96 -4.56 8.78 12.51
C CYS A 96 -5.14 9.35 13.81
N HIS A 97 -5.59 8.47 14.70
CA HIS A 97 -6.07 8.85 16.02
C HIS A 97 -5.60 7.86 17.08
N VAL A 98 -5.53 8.34 18.32
CA VAL A 98 -5.17 7.48 19.46
C VAL A 98 -6.40 6.67 19.85
N VAL A 99 -6.26 5.35 19.96
CA VAL A 99 -7.35 4.51 20.48
C VAL A 99 -7.27 4.53 22.01
N CYS A 100 -6.16 4.04 22.56
CA CYS A 100 -5.94 3.99 24.01
C CYS A 100 -4.45 4.02 24.38
N PHE A 101 -4.19 4.41 25.63
CA PHE A 101 -2.90 4.22 26.27
C PHE A 101 -2.97 2.99 27.18
N PHE A 102 -1.92 2.18 27.18
CA PHE A 102 -1.82 1.00 28.03
C PHE A 102 -0.38 0.76 28.46
N HIS A 103 -0.17 -0.21 29.35
CA HIS A 103 1.15 -0.64 29.78
C HIS A 103 1.38 -2.09 29.37
N GLN A 104 2.60 -2.39 28.94
CA GLN A 104 3.06 -3.74 28.67
C GLN A 104 4.37 -3.95 29.44
N GLY A 105 4.27 -4.50 30.65
CA GLY A 105 5.42 -4.63 31.56
C GLY A 105 6.08 -3.28 31.86
N ARG A 106 7.34 -3.11 31.46
CA ARG A 106 8.13 -1.88 31.66
C ARG A 106 7.94 -0.81 30.56
N PHE A 107 7.01 -1.02 29.65
CA PHE A 107 6.76 -0.13 28.52
C PHE A 107 5.44 0.62 28.70
N SER A 108 5.47 1.93 28.43
CA SER A 108 4.26 2.71 28.18
C SER A 108 3.95 2.64 26.69
N CYS A 109 2.74 2.23 26.35
CA CYS A 109 2.32 1.97 24.99
C CYS A 109 1.09 2.81 24.61
N VAL A 110 0.95 3.03 23.32
CA VAL A 110 -0.23 3.64 22.72
C VAL A 110 -0.66 2.81 21.52
N ARG A 111 -1.96 2.57 21.40
CA ARG A 111 -2.56 2.03 20.17
C ARG A 111 -3.03 3.19 19.31
N ILE A 112 -2.59 3.19 18.06
CA ILE A 112 -2.96 4.18 17.05
C ILE A 112 -3.73 3.45 15.96
N GLU A 113 -4.83 4.05 15.50
CA GLU A 113 -5.55 3.61 14.33
C GLU A 113 -5.54 4.70 13.27
N CYS A 114 -5.23 4.31 12.03
CA CYS A 114 -5.25 5.18 10.87
C CYS A 114 -6.20 4.62 9.80
N THR A 115 -6.84 5.52 9.07
CA THR A 115 -7.78 5.21 7.97
C THR A 115 -7.30 5.81 6.66
N PHE A 116 -7.31 5.03 5.59
CA PHE A 116 -6.79 5.43 4.27
C PHE A 116 -7.76 5.05 3.13
N GLY A 117 -7.58 5.69 1.97
CA GLY A 117 -8.38 5.48 0.77
C GLY A 117 -9.62 6.38 0.68
N GLN A 118 -10.11 6.61 -0.55
CA GLN A 118 -11.22 7.52 -0.86
C GLN A 118 -12.54 7.20 -0.12
N CYS A 119 -12.72 5.97 0.34
CA CYS A 119 -13.91 5.52 1.10
C CYS A 119 -13.58 4.85 2.44
N CYS A 120 -12.41 5.14 3.04
CA CYS A 120 -11.93 4.46 4.25
C CYS A 120 -11.76 2.94 4.07
N ASP A 121 -11.38 2.50 2.87
CA ASP A 121 -11.29 1.08 2.48
C ASP A 121 -10.22 0.31 3.28
N VAL A 122 -9.25 1.03 3.86
CA VAL A 122 -8.14 0.45 4.61
C VAL A 122 -8.06 1.07 6.01
N ARG A 123 -8.06 0.20 7.03
CA ARG A 123 -7.80 0.56 8.43
C ARG A 123 -6.55 -0.16 8.91
N ILE A 124 -5.59 0.59 9.43
CA ILE A 124 -4.35 0.03 10.00
C ILE A 124 -4.29 0.44 11.47
N SER A 125 -4.14 -0.54 12.34
CA SER A 125 -3.86 -0.32 13.76
C SER A 125 -2.46 -0.81 14.10
N PHE A 126 -1.72 -0.01 14.86
CA PHE A 126 -0.40 -0.38 15.34
C PHE A 126 -0.16 0.17 16.75
N ASP A 127 0.74 -0.48 17.46
CA ASP A 127 1.12 -0.09 18.82
C ASP A 127 2.54 0.49 18.80
N ILE A 128 2.74 1.62 19.47
CA ILE A 128 4.08 2.15 19.78
C ILE A 128 4.32 2.00 21.28
N CYS A 129 5.34 1.23 21.64
CA CYS A 129 5.75 1.01 23.02
C CYS A 129 7.12 1.63 23.29
N VAL A 130 7.21 2.49 24.30
CA VAL A 130 8.46 3.11 24.75
C VAL A 130 8.80 2.64 26.14
N SER A 131 10.07 2.30 26.38
CA SER A 131 10.50 1.85 27.70
C SER A 131 10.38 2.99 28.72
N ASN A 132 10.07 2.67 29.96
CA ASN A 132 10.02 3.65 31.06
C ASN A 132 11.39 3.91 31.72
N GLN A 133 12.44 3.25 31.21
CA GLN A 133 13.81 3.40 31.69
C GLN A 133 14.58 4.35 30.77
N PHE A 134 15.46 5.17 31.33
CA PHE A 134 16.59 5.70 30.58
C PHE A 134 17.52 4.51 30.30
N CYS A 135 17.97 4.32 29.05
CA CYS A 135 19.07 3.40 28.80
C CYS A 135 20.24 3.84 29.69
N ARG A 136 20.54 3.07 30.73
CA ARG A 136 21.87 3.10 31.32
C ARG A 136 22.71 2.32 30.33
N ASP A 137 23.48 3.02 29.52
CA ASP A 137 24.52 2.39 28.70
C ASP A 137 25.33 1.48 29.65
N ARG A 138 25.29 0.19 29.37
CA ARG A 138 26.09 -0.82 30.07
C ARG A 138 27.36 -1.05 29.27
#